data_AF-A0A6J4Y6B9-F1
#
_entry.id   AF-A0A6J4Y6B9-F1
#
_cell.length_a   1.000
_cell.length_b   1.000
_cell.length_c   1.000
_cell.angle_alpha   90.00
_cell.angle_beta   90.00
_cell.angle_gamma   90.00
#
_symmetry.space_group_name_H-M   'P 1'
#
loop_
_entity.id
_entity.type
_entity.pdbx_description
1 polymer ?
#
loop_
_entity_poly.entity_id
_entity_poly.type
_entity_poly.pdbx_seq_one_letter_code
_entity_poly.pdbx_strand_id
1 'polypeptide(L)'
;MLFLGEVPKESDFEKGFPRMHYDKNGHSHWDPIEDDTAVVANVRGKGLVVLSGCAHSGIINTVKYAQKVTGISDLFAVMGGFHLTGADFEPIIAPTTDALKAPKPEYIIPTHCTGRKATMHLEKEMPDQFLLNMSGTKMVFEDIVA
;
A
#
# COMPACT_ATOMS: atom_id res chain seq x y z
N MET A 1 0.80 16.60 6.44
CA MET A 1 1.14 15.67 5.33
C MET A 1 2.63 15.47 5.36
N LEU A 2 3.10 14.27 5.08
CA LEU A 2 4.51 13.90 5.09
C LEU A 2 4.82 12.94 3.93
N PHE A 3 6.09 12.87 3.57
CA PHE A 3 6.66 11.94 2.62
C PHE A 3 7.57 10.98 3.39
N LEU A 4 7.38 9.67 3.27
CA LEU A 4 8.05 8.69 4.14
C LEU A 4 9.56 8.54 3.88
N GLY A 5 10.00 8.81 2.64
CA GLY A 5 11.33 8.39 2.20
C GLY A 5 11.39 6.88 2.04
N GLU A 6 12.58 6.30 2.22
CA GLU A 6 12.80 4.86 2.14
C GLU A 6 11.90 4.11 3.15
N VAL A 7 11.11 3.16 2.65
CA VAL A 7 10.24 2.29 3.46
C VAL A 7 10.98 0.99 3.83
N PRO A 8 11.20 0.69 5.12
CA PRO A 8 11.82 -0.56 5.56
C PRO A 8 10.97 -1.80 5.23
N LYS A 9 11.62 -2.87 4.77
CA LYS A 9 10.96 -4.13 4.35
C LYS A 9 10.90 -5.15 5.50
N GLU A 10 10.12 -4.85 6.55
CA GLU A 10 10.14 -5.57 7.84
C GLU A 10 9.22 -6.80 7.92
N SER A 11 8.12 -6.85 7.16
CA SER A 11 7.15 -7.96 7.23
C SER A 11 7.72 -9.28 6.72
N ASP A 12 7.21 -10.40 7.22
CA ASP A 12 7.69 -11.75 6.85
C ASP A 12 7.37 -12.13 5.40
N PHE A 13 6.45 -11.43 4.75
CA PHE A 13 5.94 -11.78 3.41
C PHE A 13 6.21 -10.70 2.35
N GLU A 14 6.24 -9.40 2.66
CA GLU A 14 6.59 -8.35 1.68
C GLU A 14 8.10 -8.07 1.74
N LYS A 15 8.89 -8.81 0.95
CA LYS A 15 10.36 -8.77 0.98
C LYS A 15 11.01 -7.91 -0.11
N GLY A 16 10.23 -7.14 -0.87
CA GLY A 16 10.74 -6.37 -2.01
C GLY A 16 10.49 -7.05 -3.35
N PHE A 17 11.00 -6.45 -4.43
CA PHE A 17 10.92 -7.03 -5.77
C PHE A 17 12.17 -7.85 -6.10
N PRO A 18 12.10 -9.20 -6.08
CA PRO A 18 13.28 -10.04 -6.26
C PRO A 18 13.92 -9.97 -7.66
N ARG A 19 13.21 -9.47 -8.67
CA ARG A 19 13.65 -9.53 -10.08
C ARG A 19 13.98 -8.18 -10.70
N MET A 20 13.83 -7.07 -9.97
CA MET A 20 14.20 -5.76 -10.53
C MET A 20 15.71 -5.65 -10.65
N HIS A 21 16.20 -5.19 -11.80
CA HIS A 21 17.62 -5.00 -12.06
C HIS A 21 17.84 -3.71 -12.84
N TYR A 22 19.00 -3.10 -12.65
CA TYR A 22 19.49 -1.98 -13.46
C TYR A 22 20.83 -2.33 -14.11
N ASP A 23 21.11 -1.70 -15.24
CA ASP A 23 22.42 -1.81 -15.89
C ASP A 23 23.39 -0.78 -15.31
N LYS A 24 24.60 -1.22 -14.99
CA LYS A 24 25.72 -0.33 -14.68
C LYS A 24 26.95 -0.83 -15.43
N ASN A 25 27.35 -0.08 -16.44
CA ASN A 25 28.51 -0.38 -17.30
C ASN A 25 28.40 -1.74 -18.00
N GLY A 26 27.21 -2.11 -18.48
CA GLY A 26 26.98 -3.40 -19.17
C GLY A 26 26.85 -4.61 -18.24
N HIS A 27 26.79 -4.38 -16.92
CA HIS A 27 26.55 -5.41 -15.92
C HIS A 27 25.19 -5.21 -15.26
N SER A 28 24.43 -6.29 -15.15
CA SER A 28 23.15 -6.32 -14.44
C SER A 28 23.38 -6.34 -12.94
N HIS A 29 22.77 -5.41 -12.22
CA HIS A 29 22.76 -5.33 -10.76
C HIS A 29 21.33 -5.41 -10.26
N TRP A 30 21.10 -6.16 -9.18
CA TRP A 30 19.80 -6.20 -8.54
C TRP A 30 19.46 -4.82 -7.95
N ASP A 31 18.22 -4.39 -8.17
CA ASP A 31 17.69 -3.14 -7.64
C ASP A 31 16.76 -3.44 -6.44
N PRO A 32 17.15 -3.04 -5.21
CA PRO A 32 16.29 -3.18 -4.03
C PRO A 32 15.11 -2.18 -4.03
N ILE A 33 15.11 -1.18 -4.92
CA ILE A 33 14.14 -0.08 -4.98
C ILE A 33 14.05 0.62 -3.61
N GLU A 34 15.19 1.14 -3.14
CA GLU A 34 15.32 1.87 -1.86
C GLU A 34 14.56 3.20 -1.87
N ASP A 35 14.27 3.76 -3.04
CA ASP A 35 13.50 4.99 -3.21
C ASP A 35 11.97 4.78 -3.14
N ASP A 36 11.49 3.54 -2.99
CA ASP A 36 10.06 3.25 -2.81
C ASP A 36 9.53 3.88 -1.51
N THR A 37 8.44 4.64 -1.65
CA THR A 37 7.96 5.62 -0.69
C THR A 37 6.45 5.83 -0.80
N ALA A 38 5.88 6.56 0.15
CA ALA A 38 4.47 6.97 0.14
C ALA A 38 4.27 8.38 0.70
N VAL A 39 3.15 8.98 0.29
CA VAL A 39 2.63 10.21 0.87
C VAL A 39 1.61 9.85 1.95
N VAL A 40 1.71 10.47 3.12
CA VAL A 40 0.82 10.22 4.24
C VAL A 40 0.18 11.52 4.72
N ALA A 41 -1.13 11.51 4.90
CA ALA A 41 -1.88 12.62 5.47
C ALA A 41 -2.64 12.16 6.72
N ASN A 42 -2.58 12.93 7.80
CA ASN A 42 -3.45 12.73 8.96
C ASN A 42 -4.72 13.55 8.77
N VAL A 43 -5.86 12.86 8.63
CA VAL A 43 -7.18 13.49 8.55
C VAL A 43 -7.72 13.64 9.97
N ARG A 44 -8.00 14.89 10.37
CA ARG A 44 -8.44 15.22 11.73
C ARG A 44 -9.65 14.37 12.12
N GLY A 45 -9.54 13.69 13.26
CA GLY A 45 -10.62 12.86 13.80
C GLY A 45 -10.85 11.53 13.09
N LYS A 46 -10.06 11.20 12.04
CA LYS A 46 -10.25 9.97 11.26
C LYS A 46 -9.00 9.07 11.22
N GLY A 47 -7.80 9.67 11.17
CA GLY A 47 -6.54 8.93 11.12
C GLY A 47 -5.79 9.09 9.79
N LEU A 48 -4.90 8.14 9.50
CA LEU A 48 -3.96 8.23 8.39
C LEU A 48 -4.61 7.86 7.05
N VAL A 49 -4.37 8.68 6.04
CA VAL A 49 -4.49 8.31 4.62
C VAL A 49 -3.09 8.02 4.11
N VAL A 50 -2.85 6.78 3.68
CA VAL A 50 -1.59 6.32 3.09
C VAL A 50 -1.78 6.18 1.58
N LEU A 51 -1.09 7.01 0.80
CA LEU A 51 -1.08 6.98 -0.67
C LEU A 51 0.27 6.46 -1.16
N SER A 52 0.25 5.25 -1.70
CA SER A 52 1.41 4.58 -2.30
C SER A 52 1.46 4.75 -3.82
N GLY A 53 2.67 4.67 -4.39
CA GLY A 53 2.88 4.49 -5.83
C GLY A 53 2.57 3.04 -6.23
N CYS A 54 3.60 2.19 -6.22
CA CYS A 54 3.44 0.73 -6.34
C CYS A 54 3.72 -0.05 -5.07
N ALA A 55 4.30 0.55 -4.02
CA ALA A 55 4.63 -0.13 -2.77
C ALA A 55 5.52 -1.38 -3.01
N HIS A 56 6.62 -1.23 -3.75
CA HIS A 56 7.58 -2.31 -3.95
C HIS A 56 8.21 -2.79 -2.63
N SER A 57 8.30 -1.93 -1.62
CA SER A 57 8.69 -2.27 -0.25
C SER A 57 7.59 -3.02 0.51
N GLY A 58 6.37 -3.11 -0.04
CA GLY A 58 5.22 -3.73 0.60
C GLY A 58 4.22 -2.71 1.15
N ILE A 59 2.92 -2.93 0.93
CA ILE A 59 1.88 -2.01 1.42
C ILE A 59 1.71 -2.11 2.93
N ILE A 60 1.88 -3.30 3.54
CA ILE A 60 1.86 -3.46 4.99
C ILE A 60 3.07 -2.80 5.63
N ASN A 61 4.25 -2.97 5.03
CA ASN A 61 5.46 -2.28 5.46
C ASN A 61 5.29 -0.76 5.42
N THR A 62 4.70 -0.24 4.34
CA THR A 62 4.39 1.18 4.17
C THR A 62 3.44 1.70 5.25
N VAL A 63 2.34 0.98 5.51
CA VAL A 63 1.36 1.35 6.54
C VAL A 63 2.01 1.34 7.94
N LYS A 64 2.75 0.28 8.29
CA LYS A 64 3.43 0.18 9.59
C LYS A 64 4.46 1.30 9.77
N TYR A 65 5.22 1.61 8.71
CA TYR A 65 6.19 2.68 8.77
C TYR A 65 5.52 4.05 8.92
N ALA A 66 4.40 4.30 8.23
CA ALA A 66 3.60 5.50 8.42
C ALA A 66 3.10 5.64 9.87
N GLN A 67 2.57 4.57 10.46
CA GLN A 67 2.13 4.56 11.85
C GLN A 67 3.30 4.84 12.82
N LYS A 68 4.46 4.22 12.58
CA LYS A 68 5.68 4.41 13.38
C LYS A 68 6.19 5.86 13.33
N VAL A 69 6.28 6.45 12.14
CA VAL A 69 6.81 7.82 11.94
C VAL A 69 5.85 8.87 12.49
N THR A 70 4.55 8.65 12.38
CA THR A 70 3.54 9.60 12.85
C THR A 70 3.17 9.45 14.32
N GLY A 71 3.38 8.27 14.91
CA GLY A 71 2.83 7.90 16.21
C GLY A 71 1.30 7.70 16.21
N ILE A 72 0.67 7.60 15.03
CA ILE A 72 -0.78 7.45 14.88
C ILE A 72 -1.07 6.03 14.42
N SER A 73 -1.84 5.27 15.20
CA SER A 73 -2.24 3.90 14.86
C SER A 73 -3.40 3.84 13.88
N ASP A 74 -4.32 4.80 13.95
CA ASP A 74 -5.57 4.75 13.20
C ASP A 74 -5.30 4.95 11.72
N LEU A 75 -5.62 3.93 10.92
CA LEU A 75 -5.59 4.00 9.47
C LEU A 75 -6.99 4.33 8.99
N PHE A 76 -7.15 5.48 8.35
CA PHE A 76 -8.43 5.87 7.75
C PHE A 76 -8.57 5.29 6.34
N ALA A 77 -7.55 5.47 5.49
CA ALA A 77 -7.55 4.92 4.14
C ALA A 77 -6.16 4.47 3.70
N VAL A 78 -6.11 3.42 2.91
CA VAL A 78 -4.91 2.98 2.19
C VAL A 78 -5.23 2.87 0.70
N MET A 79 -4.43 3.55 -0.12
CA MET A 79 -4.70 3.67 -1.55
C MET A 79 -3.42 3.67 -2.39
N GLY A 80 -3.56 3.25 -3.65
CA GLY A 80 -2.45 3.16 -4.60
C GLY A 80 -2.22 1.74 -5.12
N GLY A 81 -1.09 1.53 -5.79
CA GLY A 81 -0.67 0.21 -6.22
C GLY A 81 -0.03 -0.57 -5.08
N PHE A 82 -0.40 -1.84 -4.94
CA PHE A 82 0.11 -2.74 -3.89
C PHE A 82 1.11 -3.78 -4.43
N HIS A 83 1.38 -3.78 -5.74
CA HIS A 83 2.30 -4.70 -6.43
C HIS A 83 2.05 -6.20 -6.15
N LEU A 84 0.78 -6.62 -6.07
CA LEU A 84 0.37 -7.97 -5.73
C LEU A 84 0.07 -8.85 -6.97
N THR A 85 0.82 -8.66 -8.05
CA THR A 85 0.56 -9.32 -9.34
C THR A 85 1.71 -10.21 -9.80
N GLY A 86 1.39 -11.34 -10.43
CA GLY A 86 2.38 -12.27 -10.97
C GLY A 86 2.90 -13.28 -9.95
N ALA A 87 3.72 -14.22 -10.43
CA ALA A 87 4.09 -15.43 -9.68
C ALA A 87 4.85 -15.16 -8.37
N ASP A 88 5.61 -14.05 -8.27
CA ASP A 88 6.33 -13.70 -7.04
C ASP A 88 5.40 -13.18 -5.94
N PHE A 89 4.30 -12.52 -6.33
CA PHE A 89 3.48 -11.74 -5.39
C PHE A 89 2.07 -12.32 -5.16
N GLU A 90 1.57 -13.14 -6.08
CA GLU A 90 0.30 -13.85 -5.86
C GLU A 90 0.27 -14.68 -4.57
N PRO A 91 1.35 -15.38 -4.16
CA PRO A 91 1.38 -16.13 -2.89
C PRO A 91 1.18 -15.25 -1.65
N ILE A 92 1.47 -13.95 -1.73
CA ILE A 92 1.38 -13.03 -0.58
C ILE A 92 0.07 -12.22 -0.55
N ILE A 93 -0.86 -12.46 -1.47
CA ILE A 93 -2.16 -11.76 -1.50
C ILE A 93 -2.94 -11.97 -0.20
N ALA A 94 -3.09 -13.22 0.24
CA ALA A 94 -3.82 -13.57 1.45
C ALA A 94 -3.17 -12.99 2.72
N PRO A 95 -1.87 -13.19 3.01
CA PRO A 95 -1.26 -12.61 4.21
C PRO A 95 -1.25 -11.07 4.19
N THR A 96 -1.11 -10.44 3.02
CA THR A 96 -1.23 -8.98 2.88
C THR A 96 -2.64 -8.51 3.24
N THR A 97 -3.67 -9.19 2.72
CA THR A 97 -5.07 -8.87 3.01
C THR A 97 -5.41 -9.07 4.48
N ASP A 98 -4.96 -10.16 5.08
CA ASP A 98 -5.18 -10.42 6.51
C ASP A 98 -4.47 -9.41 7.41
N ALA A 99 -3.27 -8.98 7.04
CA ALA A 99 -2.57 -7.91 7.74
C ALA A 99 -3.25 -6.54 7.59
N LEU A 100 -3.92 -6.27 6.46
CA LEU A 100 -4.71 -5.04 6.25
C LEU A 100 -6.00 -4.99 7.11
N LYS A 101 -6.54 -6.15 7.52
CA LYS A 101 -7.71 -6.21 8.42
C LYS A 101 -7.38 -5.69 9.83
N ALA A 102 -6.15 -5.87 10.29
CA ALA A 102 -5.74 -5.51 11.66
C ALA A 102 -5.88 -4.00 12.00
N PRO A 103 -5.41 -3.05 11.16
CA PRO A 103 -5.60 -1.63 11.42
C PRO A 103 -7.04 -1.13 11.17
N LYS A 104 -7.95 -1.99 10.71
CA LYS A 104 -9.37 -1.69 10.44
C LYS A 104 -9.58 -0.38 9.66
N PRO A 105 -9.00 -0.25 8.46
CA PRO A 105 -9.21 0.93 7.63
C PRO A 105 -10.68 1.12 7.31
N GLU A 106 -11.12 2.37 7.20
CA GLU A 106 -12.43 2.68 6.62
C GLU A 106 -12.42 2.38 5.12
N TYR A 107 -11.31 2.69 4.43
CA TYR A 107 -11.20 2.52 2.99
C TYR A 107 -9.92 1.81 2.54
N ILE A 108 -10.08 0.84 1.63
CA ILE A 108 -9.00 0.20 0.87
C ILE A 108 -9.26 0.42 -0.61
N ILE A 109 -8.36 1.14 -1.27
CA ILE A 109 -8.52 1.59 -2.66
C ILE A 109 -7.34 1.09 -3.49
N PRO A 110 -7.32 -0.19 -3.89
CA PRO A 110 -6.24 -0.75 -4.70
C PRO A 110 -6.31 -0.24 -6.14
N THR A 111 -5.17 0.11 -6.73
CA THR A 111 -5.08 0.61 -8.11
C THR A 111 -3.90 -0.01 -8.87
N HIS A 112 -3.78 0.30 -10.17
CA HIS A 112 -2.59 0.06 -10.99
C HIS A 112 -1.99 -1.36 -10.86
N CYS A 113 -0.82 -1.49 -10.22
CA CYS A 113 -0.04 -2.73 -10.13
C CYS A 113 -0.56 -3.73 -9.08
N THR A 114 -1.65 -3.42 -8.36
CA THR A 114 -2.27 -4.42 -7.45
C THR A 114 -2.71 -5.67 -8.20
N GLY A 115 -3.26 -5.49 -9.41
CA GLY A 115 -3.64 -6.59 -10.29
C GLY A 115 -4.96 -7.28 -9.92
N ARG A 116 -5.59 -7.88 -10.93
CA ARG A 116 -6.97 -8.36 -10.86
C ARG A 116 -7.24 -9.37 -9.73
N LYS A 117 -6.36 -10.36 -9.55
CA LYS A 117 -6.54 -11.40 -8.51
C LYS A 117 -6.53 -10.81 -7.11
N ALA A 118 -5.59 -9.90 -6.83
CA ALA A 118 -5.50 -9.23 -5.55
C ALA A 118 -6.67 -8.28 -5.32
N THR A 119 -7.06 -7.49 -6.34
CA THR A 119 -8.24 -6.61 -6.26
C THR A 119 -9.50 -7.40 -5.94
N MET A 120 -9.77 -8.51 -6.63
CA MET A 120 -10.94 -9.36 -6.36
C MET A 120 -10.88 -10.03 -4.98
N HIS A 121 -9.69 -10.37 -4.50
CA HIS A 121 -9.51 -10.95 -3.17
C HIS A 121 -9.78 -9.90 -2.08
N LEU A 122 -9.26 -8.68 -2.21
CA LEU A 122 -9.56 -7.56 -1.31
C LEU A 122 -11.06 -7.22 -1.31
N GLU A 123 -11.63 -7.06 -2.51
CA GLU A 123 -13.02 -7.34 -2.90
C GLU A 123 -13.83 -8.15 -1.89
N LYS A 124 -13.53 -9.43 -1.94
CA LYS A 124 -14.26 -10.48 -1.25
C LYS A 124 -14.05 -10.45 0.27
N GLU A 125 -12.84 -10.14 0.72
CA GLU A 125 -12.45 -10.26 2.12
C GLU A 125 -12.75 -9.02 2.96
N MET A 126 -12.87 -7.85 2.32
CA MET A 126 -13.10 -6.56 2.97
C MET A 126 -14.13 -5.72 2.17
N PRO A 127 -15.34 -6.25 1.90
CA PRO A 127 -16.29 -5.63 0.98
C PRO A 127 -16.80 -4.26 1.46
N ASP A 128 -16.90 -4.05 2.78
CA ASP A 128 -17.38 -2.79 3.35
C ASP A 128 -16.30 -1.69 3.27
N GLN A 129 -15.02 -2.06 3.26
CA GLN A 129 -13.89 -1.14 3.17
C GLN A 129 -13.45 -0.90 1.72
N PHE A 130 -13.74 -1.85 0.82
CA PHE A 130 -13.25 -1.80 -0.54
C PHE A 130 -13.93 -0.69 -1.35
N LEU A 131 -13.12 0.13 -2.01
CA LEU A 131 -13.60 1.11 -2.98
C LEU A 131 -12.86 0.94 -4.31
N LEU A 132 -13.64 0.71 -5.37
CA LEU A 132 -13.13 0.68 -6.74
C LEU A 132 -12.80 2.10 -7.21
N ASN A 133 -11.60 2.27 -7.78
CA ASN A 133 -11.14 3.52 -8.35
C ASN A 133 -10.81 3.35 -9.84
N MET A 134 -11.03 4.40 -10.62
CA MET A 134 -10.71 4.48 -12.05
C MET A 134 -10.07 5.84 -12.36
N SER A 135 -9.49 5.96 -13.55
CA SER A 135 -9.00 7.25 -14.03
C SER A 135 -10.13 8.29 -14.01
N GLY A 136 -9.87 9.46 -13.40
CA GLY A 136 -10.84 10.56 -13.28
C GLY A 136 -11.70 10.53 -12.01
N THR A 137 -11.62 9.49 -11.18
CA THR A 137 -12.32 9.47 -9.89
C THR A 137 -11.73 10.52 -8.96
N LYS A 138 -12.62 11.31 -8.34
CA LYS A 138 -12.29 12.24 -7.25
C LYS A 138 -12.89 11.70 -5.95
N MET A 139 -12.04 11.47 -4.96
CA MET A 139 -12.45 11.10 -3.61
C MET A 139 -12.27 12.30 -2.69
N VAL A 140 -13.30 12.64 -1.94
CA VAL A 140 -13.29 13.76 -0.99
C VAL A 140 -13.71 13.23 0.37
N PHE A 141 -12.88 13.46 1.37
CA PHE A 141 -13.16 13.09 2.75
C PHE A 141 -13.60 14.34 3.52
N GLU A 142 -14.89 14.47 3.74
CA GLU A 142 -15.49 15.59 4.47
C GLU A 142 -16.02 15.09 5.82
N ASP A 143 -16.11 15.99 6.81
CA ASP A 143 -16.86 15.68 8.03
C ASP A 143 -18.33 15.60 7.65
N ILE A 144 -19.00 14.49 7.99
CA ILE A 144 -20.45 14.45 7.88
C ILE A 144 -20.97 15.37 8.98
N VAL A 145 -21.26 16.61 8.61
CA VAL A 145 -22.01 17.52 9.47
C VAL A 145 -23.43 16.95 9.53
N ALA A 146 -23.72 16.23 10.61
CA ALA A 146 -25.08 15.89 11.00
C ALA A 146 -25.78 17.13 11.59
#